data_AF-A0AAQ5XKX0-F1
#
_entry.id   AF-A0AAQ5XKX0-F1
#
_cell.length_a   1.000
_cell.length_b   1.000
_cell.length_c   1.000
_cell.angle_alpha   90.00
_cell.angle_beta   90.00
_cell.angle_gamma   90.00
#
_symmetry.space_group_name_H-M   'P 1'
#
loop_
_entity.id
_entity.type
_entity.pdbx_description
1 polymer ?
#
loop_
_entity_poly.entity_id
_entity_poly.type
_entity_poly.pdbx_seq_one_letter_code
_entity_poly.pdbx_strand_id
1 'polypeptide(L)'
;RSHEAQTLVPNVASAAGAPTATRPSPGRISAAPLGLEAPVWRTGTLPALMRGAEGGCSYTDYILVPDLLQINNNPCYWGVLNRFEAEELLDGQPEGTFLLRDSAQDEFLFSVSFRRFSRSLHARIEQNGKRFSFDVRDPCMYRDPSVMGLLRHYSDPATCLFFEPLLSKPLPRTFPFTLQHMCRAVICSCTTYQGVDNLPLPPQLREYLRQYHIKFTVI
;
A
#
# COMPACT_ATOMS: atom_id res chain seq x y z
N ARG A 1 -26.12 -5.62 61.82
CA ARG A 1 -25.10 -4.57 62.04
C ARG A 1 -24.57 -4.19 60.68
N SER A 2 -25.04 -3.05 60.22
CA SER A 2 -24.85 -2.44 58.91
C SER A 2 -23.59 -1.58 58.94
N HIS A 3 -22.77 -1.59 57.89
CA HIS A 3 -21.80 -0.55 57.51
C HIS A 3 -21.54 -0.73 56.01
N GLU A 4 -22.31 -0.09 55.13
CA GLU A 4 -22.16 1.28 54.58
C GLU A 4 -20.97 1.45 53.62
N ALA A 5 -21.33 1.59 52.35
CA ALA A 5 -20.51 2.03 51.23
C ALA A 5 -20.27 3.55 51.32
N GLN A 6 -19.05 4.00 51.04
CA GLN A 6 -18.73 5.42 50.90
C GLN A 6 -18.51 5.77 49.43
N THR A 7 -19.49 6.50 48.90
CA THR A 7 -19.47 7.25 47.65
C THR A 7 -18.75 8.58 47.90
N LEU A 8 -17.82 8.98 47.04
CA LEU A 8 -17.12 10.28 47.12
C LEU A 8 -17.09 10.98 45.76
N VAL A 9 -17.96 11.97 45.63
CA VAL A 9 -17.93 13.18 44.77
C VAL A 9 -18.89 14.18 45.44
N PRO A 10 -18.78 15.51 45.28
CA PRO A 10 -17.94 16.29 44.35
C PRO A 10 -17.18 17.45 45.02
N ASN A 11 -16.33 18.18 44.29
CA ASN A 11 -16.31 19.64 44.45
C ASN A 11 -15.88 20.38 43.19
N VAL A 12 -16.71 21.36 42.82
CA VAL A 12 -16.54 22.31 41.72
C VAL A 12 -15.92 23.58 42.31
N ALA A 13 -14.82 24.04 41.73
CA ALA A 13 -14.31 25.39 41.96
C ALA A 13 -14.07 26.06 40.60
N SER A 14 -14.70 27.22 40.42
CA SER A 14 -14.69 28.03 39.21
C SER A 14 -13.66 29.17 39.31
N ALA A 15 -12.95 29.35 38.19
CA ALA A 15 -12.42 30.57 37.55
C ALA A 15 -11.68 31.66 38.37
N ALA A 16 -10.44 31.94 37.94
CA ALA A 16 -9.98 33.29 37.56
C ALA A 16 -8.58 33.26 36.89
N GLY A 17 -8.40 34.04 35.81
CA GLY A 17 -7.10 34.64 35.44
C GLY A 17 -6.38 34.07 34.20
N ALA A 18 -6.42 34.81 33.10
CA ALA A 18 -5.78 34.55 31.81
C ALA A 18 -4.23 34.78 31.83
N PRO A 19 -3.46 34.42 30.79
CA PRO A 19 -3.46 35.23 29.56
C PRO A 19 -3.48 34.44 28.25
N THR A 20 -4.10 35.09 27.27
CA THR A 20 -4.31 34.73 25.87
C THR A 20 -2.97 34.57 25.14
N ALA A 21 -2.71 33.39 24.59
CA ALA A 21 -1.59 33.17 23.68
C ALA A 21 -1.96 33.71 22.28
N THR A 22 -1.40 34.86 21.93
CA THR A 22 -1.54 35.50 20.62
C THR A 22 -0.88 34.64 19.54
N ARG A 23 -1.71 34.10 18.64
CA ARG A 23 -1.29 33.39 17.43
C ARG A 23 -0.65 34.39 16.45
N PRO A 24 0.60 34.19 16.00
CA PRO A 24 1.21 35.09 15.02
C PRO A 24 0.54 34.87 13.65
N SER A 25 0.08 35.96 13.06
CA SER A 25 -0.41 36.03 11.69
C SER A 25 0.75 35.79 10.70
N PRO A 26 0.61 34.92 9.69
CA PRO A 26 1.61 34.81 8.65
C PRO A 26 1.64 36.09 7.81
N GLY A 27 2.78 36.76 7.85
CA GLY A 27 3.07 37.98 7.09
C GLY A 27 2.94 37.73 5.59
N ARG A 28 2.32 38.71 4.92
CA ARG A 28 2.11 38.79 3.48
C ARG A 28 3.46 39.08 2.80
N ILE A 29 4.11 38.04 2.30
CA ILE A 29 5.33 38.18 1.49
C ILE A 29 4.88 38.48 0.05
N SER A 30 5.12 39.71 -0.39
CA SER A 30 4.96 40.15 -1.77
C SER A 30 6.14 39.63 -2.59
N ALA A 31 5.89 38.74 -3.55
CA ALA A 31 6.87 38.34 -4.55
C ALA A 31 6.33 38.72 -5.94
N ALA A 32 6.99 39.70 -6.55
CA ALA A 32 6.77 40.13 -7.92
C ALA A 32 7.20 39.02 -8.92
N PRO A 33 6.64 38.99 -10.15
CA PRO A 33 6.84 37.88 -11.07
C PRO A 33 8.25 37.97 -11.68
N LEU A 34 9.03 36.90 -11.52
CA LEU A 34 10.28 36.71 -12.26
C LEU A 34 10.00 35.95 -13.55
N GLY A 35 10.66 36.41 -14.60
CA GLY A 35 10.39 36.13 -16.00
C GLY A 35 10.44 34.66 -16.39
N LEU A 36 9.54 34.34 -17.31
CA LEU A 36 9.46 33.13 -18.09
C LEU A 36 10.62 33.12 -19.10
N GLU A 37 11.62 32.26 -18.91
CA GLU A 37 12.63 31.96 -19.93
C GLU A 37 12.70 30.44 -20.10
N ALA A 38 12.18 29.95 -21.22
CA ALA A 38 12.22 28.55 -21.62
C ALA A 38 13.59 28.20 -22.24
N PRO A 39 14.18 27.02 -21.96
CA PRO A 39 15.41 26.62 -22.63
C PRO A 39 15.12 26.22 -24.08
N VAL A 40 15.77 26.91 -25.01
CA VAL A 40 15.84 26.59 -26.44
C VAL A 40 16.62 25.28 -26.61
N TRP A 41 15.94 24.19 -26.93
CA TRP A 41 16.61 22.98 -27.39
C TRP A 41 17.04 23.20 -28.85
N ARG A 42 18.35 23.07 -29.10
CA ARG A 42 18.94 23.13 -30.43
C ARG A 42 18.43 21.97 -31.28
N THR A 43 18.00 22.28 -32.49
CA THR A 43 17.75 21.33 -33.57
C THR A 43 19.06 20.64 -33.97
N GLY A 44 19.29 19.45 -33.42
CA GLY A 44 20.29 18.50 -33.88
C GLY A 44 19.66 17.54 -34.88
N THR A 45 20.16 17.57 -36.11
CA THR A 45 19.81 16.72 -37.25
C THR A 45 19.92 15.22 -36.90
N LEU A 46 18.84 14.45 -37.09
CA LEU A 46 18.85 12.99 -37.01
C LEU A 46 19.45 12.40 -38.30
N PRO A 47 20.47 11.52 -38.26
CA PRO A 47 20.79 10.68 -39.40
C PRO A 47 19.74 9.57 -39.52
N ALA A 48 19.20 9.43 -40.73
CA ALA A 48 18.34 8.32 -41.11
C ALA A 48 19.10 7.00 -40.94
N LEU A 49 18.67 6.17 -39.99
CA LEU A 49 19.10 4.78 -39.89
C LEU A 49 17.91 3.86 -40.20
N MET A 50 18.14 3.07 -41.25
CA MET A 50 17.40 1.93 -41.77
C MET A 50 16.07 1.54 -41.10
N ARG A 51 15.04 1.68 -41.92
CA ARG A 51 13.82 0.88 -41.89
C ARG A 51 14.19 -0.62 -41.97
N GLY A 52 13.96 -1.37 -40.89
CA GLY A 52 14.20 -2.80 -40.84
C GLY A 52 13.42 -3.47 -39.70
N ALA A 53 12.60 -4.46 -40.08
CA ALA A 53 11.94 -5.48 -39.27
C ALA A 53 10.78 -5.03 -38.36
N GLU A 54 9.55 -5.34 -38.82
CA GLU A 54 8.41 -5.56 -37.93
C GLU A 54 8.67 -6.79 -37.06
N GLY A 55 9.00 -6.53 -35.81
CA GLY A 55 8.99 -7.49 -34.72
C GLY A 55 8.68 -6.70 -33.47
N GLY A 56 7.46 -6.85 -32.94
CA GLY A 56 7.07 -6.18 -31.70
C GLY A 56 8.05 -6.56 -30.59
N CYS A 57 9.01 -5.68 -30.32
CA CYS A 57 10.00 -5.90 -29.29
C CYS A 57 9.32 -5.59 -27.96
N SER A 58 8.69 -6.62 -27.38
CA SER A 58 8.10 -6.55 -26.05
C SER A 58 9.20 -6.19 -25.04
N TYR A 59 9.18 -4.95 -24.55
CA TYR A 59 10.09 -4.52 -23.48
C TYR A 59 9.39 -4.72 -22.13
N THR A 60 10.09 -5.37 -21.19
CA THR A 60 9.62 -5.51 -19.80
C THR A 60 10.07 -4.29 -19.01
N ASP A 61 9.11 -3.47 -18.59
CA ASP A 61 9.34 -2.37 -17.67
C ASP A 61 8.93 -2.75 -16.25
N TYR A 62 9.36 -1.95 -15.28
CA TYR A 62 9.11 -2.17 -13.86
C TYR A 62 8.47 -0.94 -13.25
N ILE A 63 7.43 -1.14 -12.43
CA ILE A 63 6.81 -0.08 -11.66
C ILE A 63 6.76 -0.47 -10.19
N LEU A 64 6.86 0.52 -9.30
CA LEU A 64 6.63 0.30 -7.87
C LEU A 64 5.14 0.00 -7.64
N VAL A 65 4.83 -0.79 -6.62
CA VAL A 65 3.44 -1.03 -6.20
C VAL A 65 2.78 0.32 -5.88
N PRO A 66 1.70 0.71 -6.59
CA PRO A 66 1.19 2.08 -6.55
C PRO A 66 0.57 2.45 -5.19
N ASP A 67 0.01 1.48 -4.47
CA ASP A 67 -0.64 1.69 -3.19
C ASP A 67 0.17 1.16 -2.00
N LEU A 68 1.49 1.01 -2.15
CA LEU A 68 2.37 0.46 -1.09
C LEU A 68 2.24 1.20 0.26
N LEU A 69 2.09 2.52 0.23
CA LEU A 69 1.86 3.32 1.44
C LEU A 69 0.49 3.02 2.08
N GLN A 70 -0.55 2.81 1.29
CA GLN A 70 -1.88 2.49 1.79
C GLN A 70 -1.90 1.08 2.40
N ILE A 71 -1.24 0.12 1.75
CA ILE A 71 -1.03 -1.24 2.26
C ILE A 71 -0.33 -1.18 3.62
N ASN A 72 0.75 -0.40 3.73
CA ASN A 72 1.53 -0.24 4.95
C ASN A 72 0.75 0.37 6.12
N ASN A 73 -0.12 1.33 5.80
CA ASN A 73 -0.98 1.99 6.77
C ASN A 73 -2.20 1.13 7.16
N ASN A 74 -2.47 0.05 6.43
CA ASN A 74 -3.58 -0.83 6.76
C ASN A 74 -3.19 -1.79 7.90
N PRO A 75 -3.96 -1.83 9.00
CA PRO A 75 -3.68 -2.76 10.10
C PRO A 75 -3.78 -4.23 9.69
N CYS A 76 -4.49 -4.59 8.62
CA CYS A 76 -4.57 -5.98 8.16
C CYS A 76 -3.32 -6.48 7.43
N TYR A 77 -2.34 -5.61 7.15
CA TYR A 77 -1.07 -5.99 6.52
C TYR A 77 -0.02 -6.36 7.56
N TRP A 78 0.37 -7.63 7.55
CA TRP A 78 1.31 -8.24 8.50
C TRP A 78 2.77 -8.24 8.03
N GLY A 79 3.03 -7.85 6.78
CA GLY A 79 4.38 -7.88 6.21
C GLY A 79 4.85 -9.31 5.93
N VAL A 80 6.13 -9.58 6.22
CA VAL A 80 6.72 -10.91 6.09
C VAL A 80 6.11 -11.83 7.15
N LEU A 81 5.19 -12.69 6.71
CA LEU A 81 4.51 -13.69 7.51
C LEU A 81 4.38 -14.93 6.65
N ASN A 82 4.78 -16.09 7.15
CA ASN A 82 4.67 -17.31 6.38
C ASN A 82 3.24 -17.88 6.43
N ARG A 83 2.99 -18.91 5.62
CA ARG A 83 1.66 -19.53 5.51
C ARG A 83 1.21 -20.14 6.83
N PHE A 84 2.09 -20.86 7.53
CA PHE A 84 1.76 -21.58 8.76
C PHE A 84 1.46 -20.62 9.91
N GLU A 85 2.26 -19.56 10.07
CA GLU A 85 1.98 -18.50 11.06
C GLU A 85 0.62 -17.82 10.79
N ALA A 86 0.27 -17.61 9.52
CA ALA A 86 -1.04 -17.09 9.16
C ALA A 86 -2.18 -18.07 9.49
N GLU A 87 -1.96 -19.38 9.32
CA GLU A 87 -2.94 -20.41 9.69
C GLU A 87 -3.18 -20.43 11.21
N GLU A 88 -2.13 -20.30 12.03
CA GLU A 88 -2.22 -20.21 13.49
C GLU A 88 -3.01 -18.97 13.95
N LEU A 89 -2.72 -17.80 13.37
CA LEU A 89 -3.44 -16.55 13.69
C LEU A 89 -4.93 -16.60 13.32
N LEU A 90 -5.27 -17.36 12.27
CA LEU A 90 -6.63 -17.51 11.77
C LEU A 90 -7.38 -18.69 12.42
N ASP A 91 -6.70 -19.52 13.21
CA ASP A 91 -7.38 -20.64 13.83
C ASP A 91 -8.39 -20.17 14.89
N GLY A 92 -9.54 -20.82 14.92
CA GLY A 92 -10.68 -20.41 15.77
C GLY A 92 -11.32 -19.06 15.43
N GLN A 93 -10.78 -18.29 14.46
CA GLN A 93 -11.38 -17.00 14.06
C GLN A 93 -12.70 -17.21 13.31
N PRO A 94 -13.63 -16.23 13.35
CA PRO A 94 -14.88 -16.33 12.63
C PRO A 94 -14.67 -16.29 11.11
N GLU A 95 -15.64 -16.82 10.37
CA GLU A 95 -15.64 -16.73 8.91
C GLU A 95 -15.56 -15.27 8.42
N GLY A 96 -14.79 -15.08 7.35
CA GLY A 96 -14.48 -13.79 6.75
C GLY A 96 -13.27 -13.09 7.38
N THR A 97 -12.68 -13.65 8.43
CA THR A 97 -11.44 -13.11 9.03
C THR A 97 -10.28 -13.28 8.07
N PHE A 98 -9.51 -12.22 7.81
CA PHE A 98 -8.41 -12.25 6.86
C PHE A 98 -7.23 -11.37 7.26
N LEU A 99 -6.07 -11.65 6.66
CA LEU A 99 -4.89 -10.82 6.72
C LEU A 99 -4.17 -10.79 5.37
N LEU A 100 -3.52 -9.67 5.08
CA LEU A 100 -2.61 -9.51 3.94
C LEU A 100 -1.17 -9.73 4.43
N ARG A 101 -0.40 -10.48 3.67
CA ARG A 101 1.01 -10.77 3.96
C ARG A 101 1.83 -10.80 2.68
N ASP A 102 3.14 -10.74 2.84
CA ASP A 102 4.06 -10.99 1.74
C ASP A 102 3.93 -12.45 1.27
N SER A 103 4.03 -12.67 -0.03
CA SER A 103 4.06 -14.02 -0.58
C SER A 103 5.39 -14.69 -0.24
N ALA A 104 5.36 -16.00 -0.03
CA ALA A 104 6.59 -16.80 0.10
C ALA A 104 7.16 -17.25 -1.27
N GLN A 105 6.47 -16.91 -2.37
CA GLN A 105 6.90 -17.21 -3.73
C GLN A 105 7.36 -15.94 -4.41
N ASP A 106 8.52 -16.03 -5.06
CA ASP A 106 9.21 -14.91 -5.69
C ASP A 106 8.41 -14.29 -6.85
N GLU A 107 7.47 -15.05 -7.45
CA GLU A 107 6.64 -14.54 -8.55
C GLU A 107 5.53 -13.59 -8.10
N PHE A 108 5.17 -13.58 -6.81
CA PHE A 108 4.06 -12.79 -6.28
C PHE A 108 4.55 -11.91 -5.14
N LEU A 109 4.11 -10.66 -5.06
CA LEU A 109 4.48 -9.81 -3.92
C LEU A 109 3.65 -10.11 -2.67
N PHE A 110 2.34 -10.36 -2.87
CA PHE A 110 1.39 -10.45 -1.77
C PHE A 110 0.53 -11.70 -1.85
N SER A 111 0.08 -12.14 -0.69
CA SER A 111 -0.93 -13.18 -0.52
C SER A 111 -1.91 -12.77 0.57
N VAL A 112 -3.17 -13.14 0.39
CA VAL A 112 -4.21 -13.01 1.41
C VAL A 112 -4.41 -14.38 2.05
N SER A 113 -4.45 -14.41 3.37
CA SER A 113 -4.86 -15.60 4.13
C SER A 113 -6.17 -15.28 4.82
N PHE A 114 -7.15 -16.17 4.71
CA PHE A 114 -8.51 -15.90 5.18
C PHE A 114 -9.20 -17.15 5.70
N ARG A 115 -10.19 -16.97 6.57
CA ARG A 115 -11.00 -18.04 7.15
C ARG A 115 -12.32 -18.16 6.40
N ARG A 116 -12.58 -19.34 5.81
CA ARG A 116 -13.86 -19.66 5.17
C ARG A 116 -14.19 -21.14 5.35
N PHE A 117 -15.46 -21.47 5.57
CA PHE A 117 -15.92 -22.86 5.78
C PHE A 117 -15.15 -23.59 6.88
N SER A 118 -14.83 -22.87 7.98
CA SER A 118 -14.01 -23.35 9.10
C SER A 118 -12.59 -23.80 8.70
N ARG A 119 -12.07 -23.31 7.57
CA ARG A 119 -10.72 -23.60 7.07
C ARG A 119 -9.97 -22.31 6.81
N SER A 120 -8.66 -22.36 7.02
CA SER A 120 -7.74 -21.32 6.59
C SER A 120 -7.37 -21.57 5.12
N LEU A 121 -7.62 -20.58 4.28
CA LEU A 121 -7.37 -20.59 2.84
C LEU A 121 -6.42 -19.47 2.47
N HIS A 122 -5.76 -19.59 1.32
CA HIS A 122 -4.79 -18.63 0.84
C HIS A 122 -5.00 -18.33 -0.64
N ALA A 123 -4.99 -17.05 -0.99
CA ALA A 123 -5.07 -16.59 -2.37
C ALA A 123 -3.88 -15.67 -2.65
N ARG A 124 -3.18 -15.92 -3.75
CA ARG A 124 -2.07 -15.08 -4.21
C ARG A 124 -2.65 -13.91 -4.98
N ILE A 125 -2.06 -12.73 -4.81
CA ILE A 125 -2.45 -11.58 -5.61
C ILE A 125 -1.56 -11.58 -6.85
N GLU A 126 -2.18 -11.90 -7.98
CA GLU A 126 -1.55 -11.87 -9.29
C GLU A 126 -1.65 -10.45 -9.87
N GLN A 127 -0.73 -10.14 -10.77
CA GLN A 127 -0.69 -8.85 -11.44
C GLN A 127 -0.61 -9.04 -12.95
N ASN A 128 -1.44 -8.27 -13.67
CA ASN A 128 -1.41 -8.17 -15.12
C ASN A 128 -1.54 -6.70 -15.53
N GLY A 129 -0.54 -6.19 -16.22
CA GLY A 129 -0.52 -4.79 -16.62
C GLY A 129 -0.39 -3.87 -15.39
N LYS A 130 -1.38 -3.01 -15.16
CA LYS A 130 -1.44 -2.15 -13.96
C LYS A 130 -2.59 -2.55 -13.04
N ARG A 131 -2.98 -3.83 -13.05
CA ARG A 131 -4.13 -4.34 -12.29
C ARG A 131 -3.78 -5.60 -11.51
N PHE A 132 -4.46 -5.77 -10.39
CA PHE A 132 -4.34 -6.89 -9.46
C PHE A 132 -5.62 -7.72 -9.45
N SER A 133 -5.49 -9.04 -9.36
CA SER A 133 -6.59 -9.99 -9.20
C SER A 133 -6.12 -11.26 -8.51
N PHE A 134 -7.04 -12.15 -8.13
CA PHE A 134 -6.67 -13.48 -7.60
C PHE A 134 -6.48 -14.56 -8.66
N ASP A 135 -6.90 -14.28 -9.90
CA ASP A 135 -6.64 -15.10 -11.08
C ASP A 135 -6.56 -14.18 -12.31
N VAL A 136 -5.41 -14.14 -12.99
CA VAL A 136 -5.19 -13.36 -14.22
C VAL A 136 -5.67 -14.10 -15.46
N ARG A 137 -5.78 -15.43 -15.40
CA ARG A 137 -6.19 -16.28 -16.52
C ARG A 137 -7.70 -16.23 -16.73
N ASP A 138 -8.46 -15.97 -15.66
CA ASP A 138 -9.90 -15.73 -15.73
C ASP A 138 -10.21 -14.26 -16.14
N PRO A 139 -10.85 -14.02 -17.30
CA PRO A 139 -11.27 -12.68 -17.74
C PRO A 139 -12.46 -12.13 -16.94
N CYS A 140 -13.27 -13.00 -16.32
CA CYS A 140 -14.44 -12.62 -15.54
C CYS A 140 -14.08 -12.23 -14.10
N MET A 141 -12.88 -12.59 -13.64
CA MET A 141 -12.40 -12.26 -12.31
C MET A 141 -12.23 -10.76 -12.14
N TYR A 142 -12.64 -10.23 -10.98
CA TYR A 142 -12.53 -8.82 -10.68
C TYR A 142 -11.05 -8.36 -10.66
N ARG A 143 -10.79 -7.16 -11.19
CA ARG A 143 -9.45 -6.56 -11.28
C ARG A 143 -9.45 -5.11 -10.83
N ASP A 144 -8.51 -4.76 -9.97
CA ASP A 144 -8.38 -3.39 -9.44
C ASP A 144 -6.97 -2.82 -9.70
N PRO A 145 -6.80 -1.51 -9.95
CA PRO A 145 -5.47 -0.89 -10.06
C PRO A 145 -4.65 -0.90 -8.76
N SER A 146 -5.26 -1.24 -7.62
CA SER A 146 -4.65 -1.25 -6.29
C SER A 146 -4.94 -2.57 -5.57
N VAL A 147 -4.00 -3.02 -4.75
CA VAL A 147 -4.23 -4.17 -3.86
C VAL A 147 -5.37 -3.84 -2.89
N MET A 148 -5.39 -2.63 -2.36
CA MET A 148 -6.42 -2.21 -1.40
C MET A 148 -7.83 -2.16 -1.99
N GLY A 149 -7.97 -1.75 -3.25
CA GLY A 149 -9.25 -1.80 -3.97
C GLY A 149 -9.71 -3.22 -4.22
N LEU A 150 -8.78 -4.13 -4.58
CA LEU A 150 -9.06 -5.55 -4.70
C LEU A 150 -9.61 -6.13 -3.39
N LEU A 151 -8.95 -5.89 -2.25
CA LEU A 151 -9.43 -6.37 -0.95
C LEU A 151 -10.81 -5.82 -0.59
N ARG A 152 -11.07 -4.54 -0.90
CA ARG A 152 -12.35 -3.89 -0.62
C ARG A 152 -13.51 -4.52 -1.41
N HIS A 153 -13.29 -4.90 -2.67
CA HIS A 153 -14.32 -5.57 -3.47
C HIS A 153 -14.82 -6.86 -2.83
N TYR A 154 -13.92 -7.65 -2.27
CA TYR A 154 -14.22 -8.93 -1.63
C TYR A 154 -14.65 -8.82 -0.15
N SER A 155 -14.91 -7.60 0.34
CA SER A 155 -15.25 -7.37 1.74
C SER A 155 -16.73 -7.56 2.08
N ASP A 156 -17.62 -7.48 1.09
CA ASP A 156 -19.07 -7.59 1.30
C ASP A 156 -19.54 -9.05 1.16
N PRO A 157 -20.05 -9.68 2.25
CA PRO A 157 -20.61 -11.03 2.18
C PRO A 157 -21.82 -11.16 1.25
N ALA A 158 -22.56 -10.07 0.99
CA ALA A 158 -23.77 -10.11 0.16
C ALA A 158 -23.44 -10.26 -1.34
N THR A 159 -22.27 -9.79 -1.77
CA THR A 159 -21.84 -9.85 -3.17
C THR A 159 -20.78 -10.91 -3.43
N CYS A 160 -20.23 -11.53 -2.38
CA CYS A 160 -19.15 -12.50 -2.49
C CYS A 160 -19.68 -13.92 -2.79
N LEU A 161 -19.29 -14.48 -3.92
CA LEU A 161 -19.67 -15.83 -4.34
C LEU A 161 -19.00 -16.88 -3.44
N PHE A 162 -19.56 -18.09 -3.41
CA PHE A 162 -19.10 -19.16 -2.49
C PHE A 162 -17.64 -19.59 -2.71
N PHE A 163 -17.12 -19.43 -3.93
CA PHE A 163 -15.76 -19.81 -4.33
C PHE A 163 -14.75 -18.66 -4.23
N GLU A 164 -15.21 -17.44 -3.97
CA GLU A 164 -14.35 -16.27 -3.90
C GLU A 164 -13.63 -16.15 -2.54
N PRO A 165 -12.65 -15.26 -2.38
CA PRO A 165 -12.16 -14.91 -1.06
C PRO A 165 -13.19 -14.03 -0.33
N LEU A 166 -13.65 -14.42 0.85
CA LEU A 166 -14.49 -13.57 1.69
C LEU A 166 -13.60 -12.80 2.68
N LEU A 167 -13.47 -11.49 2.49
CA LEU A 167 -12.50 -10.64 3.19
C LEU A 167 -13.20 -9.56 4.03
N SER A 168 -14.17 -9.97 4.85
CA SER A 168 -15.05 -9.04 5.56
C SER A 168 -14.49 -8.53 6.90
N LYS A 169 -13.58 -9.28 7.54
CA LYS A 169 -13.07 -8.96 8.88
C LYS A 169 -11.53 -8.90 8.87
N PRO A 170 -10.92 -7.71 8.78
CA PRO A 170 -9.47 -7.60 8.83
C PRO A 170 -8.94 -8.00 10.21
N LEU A 171 -7.95 -8.88 10.26
CA LEU A 171 -7.21 -9.22 11.47
C LEU A 171 -6.08 -8.19 11.68
N PRO A 172 -6.18 -7.32 12.70
CA PRO A 172 -5.21 -6.25 12.90
C PRO A 172 -3.86 -6.79 13.39
N ARG A 173 -2.78 -6.31 12.78
CA ARG A 173 -1.39 -6.52 13.21
C ARG A 173 -1.17 -5.94 14.60
N THR A 174 -0.43 -6.67 15.43
CA THR A 174 -0.22 -6.36 16.86
C THR A 174 1.14 -5.73 17.17
N PHE A 175 1.94 -5.41 16.15
CA PHE A 175 3.29 -4.84 16.30
C PHE A 175 3.52 -3.70 15.30
N PRO A 176 4.47 -2.78 15.55
CA PRO A 176 4.87 -1.77 14.57
C PRO A 176 5.92 -2.32 13.59
N PHE A 177 5.94 -1.80 12.36
CA PHE A 177 7.05 -2.06 11.43
C PHE A 177 8.30 -1.27 11.81
N THR A 178 9.44 -1.69 11.26
CA THR A 178 10.70 -0.95 11.43
C THR A 178 10.61 0.42 10.79
N LEU A 179 11.35 1.40 11.34
CA LEU A 179 11.42 2.74 10.77
C LEU A 179 11.89 2.72 9.31
N GLN A 180 12.86 1.87 8.99
CA GLN A 180 13.36 1.70 7.62
C GLN A 180 12.24 1.26 6.65
N HIS A 181 11.38 0.31 7.05
CA HIS A 181 10.26 -0.15 6.25
C HIS A 181 9.22 0.96 6.04
N MET A 182 8.88 1.69 7.11
CA MET A 182 7.96 2.82 7.02
C MET A 182 8.49 3.94 6.12
N CYS A 183 9.79 4.27 6.22
CA CYS A 183 10.43 5.25 5.34
C CYS A 183 10.39 4.81 3.88
N ARG A 184 10.63 3.52 3.58
CA ARG A 184 10.50 3.01 2.21
C ARG A 184 9.11 3.26 1.64
N ALA A 185 8.05 2.93 2.39
CA ALA A 185 6.68 3.11 1.91
C ALA A 185 6.39 4.57 1.53
N VAL A 186 6.86 5.52 2.35
CA VAL A 186 6.72 6.97 2.07
C VAL A 186 7.56 7.37 0.85
N ILE A 187 8.84 7.00 0.79
CA ILE A 187 9.73 7.35 -0.34
C ILE A 187 9.17 6.80 -1.66
N CYS A 188 8.75 5.52 -1.68
CA CYS A 188 8.16 4.88 -2.84
C CYS A 188 6.86 5.55 -3.30
N SER A 189 6.10 6.18 -2.39
CA SER A 189 4.90 6.96 -2.77
C SER A 189 5.21 8.29 -3.45
N CYS A 190 6.46 8.77 -3.35
CA CYS A 190 6.91 10.05 -3.89
C CYS A 190 7.82 9.91 -5.13
N THR A 191 8.07 8.69 -5.61
CA THR A 191 8.99 8.42 -6.71
C THR A 191 8.46 7.30 -7.62
N THR A 192 9.18 7.03 -8.71
CA THR A 192 8.92 5.90 -9.61
C THR A 192 10.08 4.91 -9.55
N TYR A 193 9.91 3.72 -10.15
CA TYR A 193 10.97 2.71 -10.17
C TYR A 193 12.29 3.22 -10.78
N GLN A 194 12.19 3.97 -11.89
CA GLN A 194 13.33 4.64 -12.52
C GLN A 194 13.79 5.86 -11.72
N GLY A 195 12.86 6.57 -11.07
CA GLY A 195 13.18 7.71 -10.20
C GLY A 195 14.06 7.36 -9.00
N VAL A 196 14.06 6.10 -8.55
CA VAL A 196 14.94 5.61 -7.47
C VAL A 196 16.44 5.81 -7.82
N ASP A 197 16.84 5.75 -9.09
CA ASP A 197 18.25 5.94 -9.47
C ASP A 197 18.75 7.37 -9.25
N ASN A 198 17.84 8.34 -9.25
CA ASN A 198 18.15 9.75 -9.05
C ASN A 198 18.26 10.13 -7.57
N LEU A 199 17.94 9.22 -6.64
CA LEU A 199 18.04 9.48 -5.22
C LEU A 199 19.51 9.45 -4.77
N PRO A 200 19.97 10.39 -3.92
CA PRO A 200 21.33 10.43 -3.39
C PRO A 200 21.52 9.39 -2.27
N LEU A 201 21.27 8.12 -2.59
CA LEU A 201 21.34 6.99 -1.67
C LEU A 201 22.40 5.97 -2.14
N PRO A 202 23.03 5.22 -1.22
CA PRO A 202 23.86 4.07 -1.57
C PRO A 202 23.10 3.02 -2.40
N PRO A 203 23.77 2.25 -3.28
CA PRO A 203 23.13 1.25 -4.13
C PRO A 203 22.26 0.24 -3.37
N GLN A 204 22.72 -0.20 -2.19
CA GLN A 204 21.99 -1.15 -1.34
C GLN A 204 20.62 -0.61 -0.90
N LEU A 205 20.51 0.70 -0.62
CA LEU A 205 19.24 1.30 -0.25
C LEU A 205 18.33 1.50 -1.46
N ARG A 206 18.89 1.77 -2.64
CA ARG A 206 18.10 1.82 -3.89
C ARG A 206 17.47 0.46 -4.19
N GLU A 207 18.24 -0.61 -4.04
CA GLU A 207 17.72 -1.97 -4.20
C GLU A 207 16.63 -2.28 -3.17
N TYR A 208 16.83 -1.88 -1.91
CA TYR A 208 15.80 -2.02 -0.87
C TYR A 208 14.48 -1.30 -1.21
N LEU A 209 14.54 -0.11 -1.82
CA LEU A 209 13.36 0.62 -2.28
C LEU A 209 12.66 -0.06 -3.46
N ARG A 210 13.38 -0.85 -4.26
CA ARG A 210 12.87 -1.56 -5.44
C ARG A 210 12.23 -2.90 -5.13
N GLN A 211 12.36 -3.43 -3.93
CA GLN A 211 11.85 -4.76 -3.57
C GLN A 211 10.37 -4.97 -3.91
N TYR A 212 9.52 -3.94 -3.76
CA TYR A 212 8.09 -4.01 -4.06
C TYR A 212 7.80 -3.43 -5.45
N HIS A 213 8.29 -4.11 -6.48
CA HIS A 213 8.04 -3.77 -7.88
C HIS A 213 7.22 -4.84 -8.58
N ILE A 214 6.48 -4.45 -9.60
CA ILE A 214 5.72 -5.33 -10.48
C ILE A 214 6.20 -5.16 -11.92
N LYS A 215 6.11 -6.25 -12.69
CA LYS A 215 6.52 -6.29 -14.10
C LYS A 215 5.38 -5.77 -14.97
N PHE A 216 5.66 -4.83 -15.83
CA PHE A 216 4.71 -4.30 -16.78
C PHE A 216 5.26 -4.43 -18.19
N THR A 217 4.61 -5.25 -19.02
CA THR A 217 4.98 -5.40 -20.42
C THR A 217 4.29 -4.33 -21.26
N VAL A 218 5.07 -3.54 -21.98
CA VAL A 218 4.55 -2.66 -23.03
C VAL A 218 4.53 -3.47 -24.33
N ILE A 219 3.34 -3.63 -24.90
CA ILE A 219 3.11 -4.28 -26.20
C ILE A 219 3.11 -3.19 -27.28
#